data_AF-A0A522BWQ7-F1
#
_entry.id   AF-A0A522BWQ7-F1
#
_cell.length_a   1.000
_cell.length_b   1.000
_cell.length_c   1.000
_cell.angle_alpha   90.00
_cell.angle_beta   90.00
_cell.angle_gamma   90.00
#
_symmetry.space_group_name_H-M   'P 1'
#
loop_
_entity.id
_entity.type
_entity.pdbx_description
1 polymer ?
#
loop_
_entity_poly.entity_id
_entity_poly.type
_entity_poly.pdbx_seq_one_letter_code
_entity_poly.pdbx_strand_id
1 'polypeptide(L)'
;MHHASDAVPPRLRLGGRSLSVVGRARVYVCGVTPYDVTHLGHAATFVWVDAADRLLRRLGVQVEVCRNVTDVDDVLFAAAERAGAQYDRFAAVQQFHFERDMDALGVRRPTHEPRAHSFVGPVVELASALLEAGAAYEAGGSVYFIGEHVPGGC
;
A
#
# COMPACT_ATOMS: atom_id res chain seq x y z
N MET A 1 36.03 -13.23 21.20
CA MET A 1 34.78 -13.09 20.41
C MET A 1 34.09 -11.82 20.89
N HIS A 2 34.30 -10.71 20.17
CA HIS A 2 33.75 -9.41 20.54
C HIS A 2 32.28 -9.35 20.16
N HIS A 3 31.42 -9.17 21.16
CA HIS A 3 30.06 -8.65 20.96
C HIS A 3 30.19 -7.21 20.43
N ALA A 4 29.97 -7.02 19.13
CA ALA A 4 29.74 -5.70 18.57
C ALA A 4 28.47 -5.14 19.23
N SER A 5 28.66 -4.07 19.99
CA SER A 5 27.61 -3.28 20.61
C SER A 5 26.53 -2.92 19.58
N ASP A 6 25.28 -3.30 19.87
CA ASP A 6 24.04 -2.73 19.30
C ASP A 6 23.96 -1.23 19.63
N ALA A 7 24.82 -0.43 19.01
CA ALA A 7 24.80 1.01 19.19
C ALA A 7 23.59 1.58 18.43
N VAL A 8 22.46 1.69 19.14
CA VAL A 8 21.35 2.56 18.79
C VAL A 8 21.95 3.93 18.41
N PRO A 9 21.61 4.52 17.25
CA PRO A 9 22.19 5.79 16.84
C PRO A 9 22.01 6.84 17.95
N PRO A 10 23.01 7.71 18.17
CA PRO A 10 23.00 8.66 19.26
C PRO A 10 21.71 9.48 19.20
N ARG A 11 20.86 9.28 20.20
CA ARG A 11 19.63 10.04 20.38
C ARG A 11 20.03 11.49 20.65
N LEU A 12 19.70 12.40 19.74
CA LEU A 12 19.96 13.82 19.92
C LEU A 12 19.19 14.27 21.17
N ARG A 13 19.86 14.86 22.16
CA ARG A 13 19.22 15.24 23.43
C ARG A 13 19.08 16.75 23.52
N LEU A 14 17.86 17.24 23.79
CA LEU A 14 17.58 18.65 24.05
C LEU A 14 16.74 18.77 25.32
N GLY A 15 17.22 19.48 26.33
CA GLY A 15 16.51 19.68 27.60
C GLY A 15 16.16 18.38 28.34
N GLY A 16 17.02 17.36 28.27
CA GLY A 16 16.78 16.04 28.89
C GLY A 16 15.86 15.10 28.08
N ARG A 17 15.25 15.60 27.00
CA ARG A 17 14.41 14.81 26.09
C ARG A 17 15.23 14.24 24.95
N SER A 18 14.98 12.98 24.62
CA SER A 18 15.49 12.33 23.42
C SER A 18 14.68 12.80 22.21
N LEU A 19 15.35 13.37 21.22
CA LEU A 19 14.79 13.73 19.92
C LEU A 19 15.15 12.62 18.92
N SER A 20 14.14 12.14 18.18
CA SER A 20 14.37 11.33 16.99
C SER A 20 14.88 12.25 15.88
N VAL A 21 15.90 11.82 15.15
CA VAL A 21 16.39 12.53 13.95
C VAL A 21 15.39 12.40 12.81
N VAL A 22 14.48 11.42 12.88
CA VAL A 22 13.45 11.12 11.87
C VAL A 22 12.07 11.39 12.46
N GLY A 23 11.25 12.17 11.76
CA GLY A 23 9.85 12.42 12.12
C GLY A 23 8.95 11.20 11.90
N ARG A 24 7.62 11.36 12.06
CA ARG A 24 6.64 10.29 11.76
C ARG A 24 6.81 9.81 10.31
N ALA A 25 6.95 8.50 10.13
CA ALA A 25 7.03 7.87 8.82
C ALA A 25 5.63 7.43 8.37
N ARG A 26 5.20 7.89 7.19
CA ARG A 26 3.98 7.43 6.51
C ARG A 26 4.39 6.70 5.25
N VAL A 27 4.08 5.42 5.18
CA VAL A 27 4.48 4.52 4.09
C VAL A 27 3.20 4.06 3.38
N TYR A 28 3.13 4.29 2.08
CA TYR A 28 2.12 3.66 1.23
C TYR A 28 2.79 2.55 0.43
N VAL A 29 2.17 1.37 0.42
CA VAL A 29 2.57 0.24 -0.43
C VAL A 29 1.36 -0.22 -1.20
N CYS A 30 1.49 -0.39 -2.53
CA CYS A 30 0.43 -0.99 -3.33
C CYS A 30 0.16 -2.41 -2.80
N GLY A 31 -1.08 -2.68 -2.44
CA GLY A 31 -1.49 -4.02 -2.03
C GLY A 31 -1.90 -4.87 -3.23
N VAL A 32 -2.70 -5.90 -2.95
CA VAL A 32 -3.07 -6.90 -3.94
C VAL A 32 -4.38 -6.56 -4.64
N THR A 33 -4.49 -6.98 -5.88
CA THR A 33 -5.78 -7.30 -6.50
C THR A 33 -6.10 -8.74 -6.11
N PRO A 34 -7.14 -9.02 -5.29
CA PRO A 34 -7.36 -10.33 -4.69
C PRO A 34 -8.03 -11.29 -5.69
N TYR A 35 -7.38 -11.57 -6.81
CA TYR A 35 -7.89 -12.47 -7.85
C TYR A 35 -7.22 -13.86 -7.84
N ASP A 36 -6.06 -13.98 -7.20
CA ASP A 36 -5.27 -15.21 -7.10
C ASP A 36 -4.45 -15.23 -5.79
N VAL A 37 -3.78 -16.35 -5.52
CA VAL A 37 -2.97 -16.59 -4.33
C VAL A 37 -1.67 -15.79 -4.31
N THR A 38 -1.12 -15.58 -3.11
CA THR A 38 0.13 -14.87 -2.90
C THR A 38 1.31 -15.59 -3.55
N HIS A 39 1.85 -15.05 -4.64
CA HIS A 39 3.11 -15.53 -5.18
C HIS A 39 4.32 -14.88 -4.48
N LEU A 40 5.51 -15.48 -4.66
CA LEU A 40 6.74 -15.05 -4.00
C LEU A 40 7.08 -13.56 -4.25
N GLY A 41 6.74 -13.03 -5.42
CA GLY A 41 6.86 -11.61 -5.73
C GLY A 41 6.09 -10.70 -4.76
N HIS A 42 4.82 -11.01 -4.48
CA HIS A 42 4.02 -10.27 -3.49
C HIS A 42 4.60 -10.42 -2.09
N ALA A 43 4.95 -11.66 -1.70
CA ALA A 43 5.53 -11.94 -0.39
C ALA A 43 6.81 -11.13 -0.14
N ALA A 44 7.73 -11.08 -1.11
CA ALA A 44 8.99 -10.35 -1.00
C ALA A 44 8.75 -8.85 -0.74
N THR A 45 7.83 -8.21 -1.47
CA THR A 45 7.50 -6.79 -1.29
C THR A 45 7.02 -6.51 0.14
N PHE A 46 6.06 -7.30 0.64
CA PHE A 46 5.49 -7.06 1.96
C PHE A 46 6.47 -7.38 3.10
N VAL A 47 7.34 -8.37 2.92
CA VAL A 47 8.43 -8.65 3.87
C VAL A 47 9.44 -7.50 3.91
N TRP A 48 9.81 -6.91 2.77
CA TRP A 48 10.72 -5.76 2.76
C TRP A 48 10.11 -4.52 3.41
N VAL A 49 8.83 -4.25 3.17
CA VAL A 49 8.11 -3.14 3.84
C VAL A 49 8.00 -3.39 5.35
N ASP A 50 7.73 -4.62 5.77
CA ASP A 50 7.70 -4.99 7.20
C ASP A 50 9.09 -4.87 7.86
N ALA A 51 10.16 -5.25 7.17
CA ALA A 51 11.52 -5.06 7.65
C ALA A 51 11.85 -3.57 7.86
N ALA A 52 11.44 -2.71 6.92
CA ALA A 52 11.58 -1.26 7.04
C ALA A 52 10.75 -0.69 8.21
N ASP A 53 9.48 -1.10 8.35
CA ASP A 53 8.61 -0.73 9.48
C ASP A 53 9.26 -1.08 10.82
N ARG A 54 9.74 -2.33 10.95
CA ARG A 54 10.39 -2.81 12.18
C ARG A 54 11.68 -2.05 12.50
N LEU A 55 12.49 -1.76 11.50
CA LEU A 55 13.72 -0.98 11.69
C LEU A 55 13.40 0.43 12.20
N LEU A 56 12.49 1.13 11.52
CA LEU A 56 12.06 2.47 11.92
C LEU A 56 11.47 2.49 13.34
N ARG A 57 10.62 1.51 13.68
CA ARG A 57 10.09 1.37 15.05
C ARG A 57 11.18 1.11 16.08
N ARG A 58 12.19 0.27 15.78
CA ARG A 58 13.35 0.06 16.66
C ARG A 58 14.15 1.34 16.91
N LEU A 59 14.18 2.24 15.93
CA LEU A 59 14.78 3.57 16.05
C LEU A 59 13.92 4.58 16.86
N GLY A 60 12.73 4.17 17.29
CA GLY A 60 11.80 5.03 18.04
C GLY A 60 10.93 5.91 17.16
N VAL A 61 10.84 5.63 15.86
CA VAL A 61 9.98 6.37 14.93
C VAL A 61 8.54 5.87 15.02
N GLN A 62 7.57 6.79 15.03
CA GLN A 62 6.18 6.46 14.81
C GLN A 62 5.97 6.16 13.33
N VAL A 63 5.58 4.92 13.01
CA VAL A 63 5.38 4.47 11.63
C VAL A 63 3.92 4.12 11.40
N GLU A 64 3.41 4.56 10.26
CA GLU A 64 2.09 4.19 9.73
C GLU A 64 2.25 3.62 8.34
N VAL A 65 1.72 2.42 8.15
CA VAL A 65 1.72 1.73 6.87
C VAL A 65 0.30 1.71 6.33
N CYS A 66 0.12 2.20 5.11
CA CYS A 66 -1.11 2.08 4.35
C CYS A 66 -0.88 1.08 3.21
N ARG A 67 -1.73 0.05 3.12
CA ARG A 67 -1.72 -0.94 2.04
C ARG A 67 -3.13 -1.07 1.50
N ASN A 68 -3.37 -0.69 0.25
CA ASN A 68 -4.72 -0.79 -0.31
C ASN A 68 -5.11 -2.24 -0.65
N VAL A 69 -6.40 -2.46 -0.92
CA VAL A 69 -6.91 -3.66 -1.58
C VAL A 69 -7.64 -3.23 -2.84
N THR A 70 -7.21 -3.74 -3.99
CA THR A 70 -7.81 -3.41 -5.29
C THR A 70 -8.95 -4.39 -5.57
N ASP A 71 -10.08 -4.23 -4.88
CA ASP A 71 -11.25 -5.14 -4.97
C ASP A 71 -12.29 -4.74 -6.04
N VAL A 72 -11.86 -3.95 -7.02
CA VAL A 72 -12.60 -3.57 -8.24
C VAL A 72 -11.57 -3.53 -9.38
N ASP A 73 -11.54 -4.56 -10.22
CA ASP A 73 -10.55 -4.71 -11.29
C ASP A 73 -11.04 -5.74 -12.32
N ASP A 74 -10.70 -5.54 -13.60
CA ASP A 74 -11.06 -6.45 -14.68
C ASP A 74 -10.49 -7.87 -14.47
N VAL A 75 -9.26 -7.98 -13.96
CA VAL A 75 -8.65 -9.29 -13.73
C VAL A 75 -9.34 -10.06 -12.61
N LEU A 76 -9.88 -9.33 -11.62
CA LEU A 76 -10.69 -9.88 -10.55
C LEU A 76 -12.04 -10.36 -11.06
N PHE A 77 -12.72 -9.56 -11.88
CA PHE A 77 -14.01 -9.94 -12.47
C PHE A 77 -13.89 -11.19 -13.33
N ALA A 78 -12.86 -11.24 -14.19
CA ALA A 78 -12.62 -12.41 -15.03
C ALA A 78 -12.26 -13.66 -14.20
N ALA A 79 -11.53 -13.51 -13.10
CA ALA A 79 -11.22 -14.64 -12.20
C ALA A 79 -12.46 -15.15 -11.47
N ALA A 80 -13.30 -14.26 -10.96
CA ALA A 80 -14.55 -14.61 -10.29
C ALA A 80 -15.53 -15.31 -11.23
N GLU A 81 -15.64 -14.83 -12.48
CA GLU A 81 -16.46 -15.45 -13.52
C GLU A 81 -15.98 -16.89 -13.82
N ARG A 82 -14.67 -17.09 -14.02
CA ARG A 82 -14.09 -18.43 -14.20
C ARG A 82 -14.35 -19.36 -13.01
N ALA A 83 -14.41 -18.80 -11.80
CA ALA A 83 -14.70 -19.54 -10.57
C ALA A 83 -16.21 -19.74 -10.31
N GLY A 84 -17.10 -19.18 -11.14
CA GLY A 84 -18.55 -19.24 -10.94
C GLY A 84 -19.03 -18.53 -9.66
N ALA A 85 -18.33 -17.48 -9.23
CA ALA A 85 -18.60 -16.77 -7.99
C ALA A 85 -18.87 -15.27 -8.24
N GLN A 86 -19.63 -14.65 -7.33
CA GLN A 86 -19.72 -13.19 -7.31
C GLN A 86 -18.35 -12.59 -6.95
N TYR A 87 -17.97 -11.50 -7.62
CA TYR A 87 -16.61 -10.93 -7.52
C TYR A 87 -16.21 -10.50 -6.11
N ASP A 88 -17.12 -9.94 -5.33
CA ASP A 88 -16.87 -9.43 -3.97
C ASP A 88 -16.64 -10.59 -2.98
N ARG A 89 -17.42 -11.66 -3.10
CA ARG A 89 -17.26 -12.90 -2.32
C ARG A 89 -15.96 -13.58 -2.70
N PHE A 90 -15.66 -13.64 -4.00
CA PHE A 90 -14.39 -14.17 -4.49
C PHE A 90 -13.21 -13.36 -3.93
N ALA A 91 -13.23 -12.04 -4.07
CA ALA A 91 -12.23 -11.12 -3.52
C ALA A 91 -12.04 -11.30 -2.00
N ALA A 92 -13.13 -11.43 -1.23
CA ALA A 92 -13.05 -11.62 0.21
C ALA A 92 -12.35 -12.94 0.59
N VAL A 93 -12.62 -14.03 -0.13
CA VAL A 93 -11.96 -15.33 0.09
C VAL A 93 -10.48 -15.26 -0.29
N GLN A 94 -10.14 -14.67 -1.44
CA GLN A 94 -8.76 -14.52 -1.87
C GLN A 94 -7.97 -13.61 -0.93
N GLN A 95 -8.56 -12.51 -0.46
CA GLN A 95 -7.94 -11.65 0.55
C GLN A 95 -7.73 -12.41 1.87
N PHE A 96 -8.69 -13.23 2.31
CA PHE A 96 -8.50 -14.06 3.51
C PHE A 96 -7.28 -14.99 3.38
N HIS A 97 -7.09 -15.61 2.22
CA HIS A 97 -5.91 -16.44 1.96
C HIS A 97 -4.62 -15.60 1.97
N PHE A 98 -4.61 -14.46 1.30
CA PHE A 98 -3.48 -13.53 1.31
C PHE A 98 -3.10 -13.10 2.73
N GLU A 99 -4.07 -12.71 3.55
CA GLU A 99 -3.81 -12.32 4.93
C GLU A 99 -3.25 -13.46 5.79
N ARG A 100 -3.71 -14.69 5.56
CA ARG A 100 -3.16 -15.88 6.23
C ARG A 100 -1.70 -16.12 5.83
N ASP A 101 -1.36 -15.91 4.57
CA ASP A 101 0.02 -16.02 4.09
C ASP A 101 0.92 -14.95 4.73
N MET A 102 0.42 -13.71 4.84
CA MET A 102 1.14 -12.62 5.51
C MET A 102 1.38 -12.92 6.99
N ASP A 103 0.36 -13.43 7.69
CA ASP A 103 0.48 -13.84 9.08
C ASP A 103 1.50 -14.99 9.24
N ALA A 104 1.50 -15.97 8.32
CA ALA A 104 2.44 -17.08 8.32
C ALA A 104 3.90 -16.63 8.07
N LEU A 105 4.09 -15.57 7.29
CA LEU A 105 5.40 -14.94 7.05
C LEU A 105 5.82 -13.99 8.18
N GLY A 106 4.96 -13.74 9.17
CA GLY A 106 5.22 -12.80 10.27
C GLY A 106 5.19 -11.33 9.84
N VAL A 107 4.57 -11.02 8.71
CA VAL A 107 4.37 -9.64 8.22
C VAL A 107 3.34 -8.95 9.10
N ARG A 108 3.65 -7.74 9.59
CA ARG A 108 2.71 -6.95 10.40
C ARG A 108 1.53 -6.47 9.56
N ARG A 109 0.34 -6.46 10.15
CA ARG A 109 -0.84 -5.82 9.54
C ARG A 109 -0.60 -4.32 9.34
N PRO A 110 -1.05 -3.74 8.21
CA PRO A 110 -0.93 -2.31 7.95
C PRO A 110 -1.78 -1.51 8.96
N THR A 111 -1.41 -0.24 9.17
CA THR A 111 -2.20 0.72 9.97
C THR A 111 -3.51 1.08 9.26
N HIS A 112 -3.47 1.18 7.94
CA HIS A 112 -4.63 1.49 7.11
C HIS A 112 -4.72 0.51 5.95
N GLU A 113 -5.93 0.01 5.68
CA GLU A 113 -6.20 -0.90 4.57
C GLU A 113 -7.41 -0.44 3.75
N PRO A 114 -7.28 0.64 2.96
CA PRO A 114 -8.39 1.16 2.16
C PRO A 114 -8.73 0.19 1.03
N ARG A 115 -10.03 0.02 0.77
CA ARG A 115 -10.56 -0.83 -0.30
C ARG A 115 -10.99 0.01 -1.48
N ALA A 116 -10.61 -0.36 -2.69
CA ALA A 116 -10.91 0.41 -3.90
C ALA A 116 -12.41 0.73 -4.02
N HIS A 117 -13.29 -0.26 -3.79
CA HIS A 117 -14.74 -0.04 -3.90
C HIS A 117 -15.28 1.04 -2.93
N SER A 118 -14.62 1.23 -1.77
CA SER A 118 -15.03 2.23 -0.78
C SER A 118 -14.58 3.66 -1.13
N PHE A 119 -13.70 3.81 -2.13
CA PHE A 119 -13.10 5.10 -2.54
C PHE A 119 -13.47 5.53 -3.96
N VAL A 120 -14.47 4.89 -4.59
CA VAL A 120 -14.96 5.29 -5.92
C VAL A 120 -15.39 6.76 -5.96
N GLY A 121 -16.14 7.23 -4.96
CA GLY A 121 -16.56 8.65 -4.87
C GLY A 121 -15.37 9.63 -4.88
N PRO A 122 -14.39 9.49 -3.97
CA PRO A 122 -13.16 10.29 -4.00
C PRO A 122 -12.38 10.24 -5.31
N VAL A 123 -12.34 9.08 -6.00
CA VAL A 123 -11.69 8.96 -7.31
C VAL A 123 -12.44 9.75 -8.38
N VAL A 124 -13.78 9.74 -8.36
CA VAL A 124 -14.60 10.57 -9.26
C VAL A 124 -14.36 12.05 -9.00
N GLU A 125 -14.32 12.49 -7.73
CA GLU A 125 -14.01 13.87 -7.36
C GLU A 125 -12.62 14.30 -7.86
N LEU A 126 -11.61 13.43 -7.73
CA LEU A 126 -10.27 13.69 -8.25
C LEU A 126 -10.28 13.82 -9.79
N ALA A 127 -10.98 12.94 -10.49
CA ALA A 127 -11.12 13.01 -11.94
C ALA A 127 -11.78 14.33 -12.39
N SER A 128 -12.85 14.75 -11.70
CA SER A 128 -13.50 16.04 -11.95
C SER A 128 -12.55 17.22 -11.70
N ALA A 129 -11.80 17.22 -10.61
CA ALA A 129 -10.83 18.27 -10.31
C ALA A 129 -9.70 18.34 -11.37
N LEU A 130 -9.26 17.18 -11.89
CA LEU A 130 -8.25 17.13 -12.95
C LEU A 130 -8.79 17.68 -14.29
N LEU A 131 -10.07 17.43 -14.61
CA LEU A 131 -10.74 18.02 -15.77
C LEU A 131 -10.83 19.55 -15.62
N GLU A 132 -11.27 20.03 -14.46
CA GLU A 132 -11.35 21.47 -14.17
C GLU A 132 -9.98 22.17 -14.25
N ALA A 133 -8.92 21.48 -13.82
CA ALA A 133 -7.56 21.99 -13.90
C ALA A 133 -6.93 21.93 -15.31
N GLY A 134 -7.63 21.37 -16.31
CA GLY A 134 -7.07 21.13 -17.64
C GLY A 134 -5.97 20.08 -17.69
N ALA A 135 -5.88 19.21 -16.66
CA ALA A 135 -4.90 18.14 -16.52
C ALA A 135 -5.45 16.76 -16.96
N ALA A 136 -6.72 16.70 -17.33
CA ALA A 136 -7.38 15.52 -17.88
C ALA A 136 -8.32 15.91 -19.04
N TYR A 137 -8.75 14.92 -19.81
CA TYR A 137 -9.76 15.08 -20.87
C TYR A 137 -10.69 13.87 -20.94
N GLU A 138 -11.89 14.07 -21.49
CA GLU A 138 -12.86 13.01 -21.74
C GLU A 138 -12.70 12.43 -23.14
N ALA A 139 -12.73 11.10 -23.26
CA ALA A 139 -12.79 10.41 -24.54
C ALA A 139 -13.52 9.06 -24.39
N GLY A 140 -14.46 8.76 -25.29
CA GLY A 140 -15.12 7.45 -25.33
C GLY A 140 -15.87 7.06 -24.05
N GLY A 141 -16.36 8.03 -23.26
CA GLY A 141 -17.02 7.78 -21.98
C GLY A 141 -16.07 7.58 -20.79
N SER A 142 -14.76 7.76 -20.99
CA SER A 142 -13.72 7.65 -19.98
C SER A 142 -12.99 8.99 -19.78
N VAL A 143 -12.41 9.17 -18.60
CA VAL A 143 -11.53 10.31 -18.27
C VAL A 143 -10.08 9.85 -18.34
N TYR A 144 -9.25 10.58 -19.10
CA TYR A 144 -7.82 10.29 -19.26
C TYR A 144 -6.97 11.42 -18.69
N PHE A 145 -5.90 11.07 -18.01
CA PHE A 145 -4.91 12.04 -17.50
C PHE A 145 -3.92 12.45 -18.60
N ILE A 146 -3.54 13.73 -18.64
CA ILE A 146 -2.56 14.28 -19.59
C ILE A 146 -1.15 14.16 -19.01
N GLY A 147 -0.40 13.14 -19.45
CA GLY A 147 0.95 12.87 -18.95
C GLY A 147 2.04 13.84 -19.43
N GLU A 148 1.82 14.55 -20.54
CA GLU A 148 2.85 15.38 -21.21
C GLU A 148 3.48 16.44 -20.29
N HIS A 149 2.71 16.98 -19.35
CA HIS A 149 3.15 18.04 -18.45
C HIS A 149 3.83 17.52 -17.18
N VAL A 150 3.97 16.19 -17.01
CA VAL A 150 4.62 15.59 -15.84
C VAL A 150 6.13 15.47 -16.10
N PRO A 151 6.99 16.21 -15.37
CA PRO A 151 8.43 16.12 -15.55
C PRO A 151 8.94 14.70 -15.23
N GLY A 152 9.61 14.06 -16.19
CA GLY A 152 10.18 12.71 -16.01
C GLY A 152 9.32 11.57 -16.56
N GLY A 153 8.24 11.85 -17.29
CA GLY A 153 7.64 10.88 -18.20
C GLY A 153 8.65 10.52 -19.28
N CYS A 154 8.92 9.23 -19.46
CA CYS A 154 9.69 8.71 -20.58
C CYS A 154 8.99 8.99 -21.91
#